data_AF-A0A529LN96-F1
#
_entry.id   AF-A0A529LN96-F1
#
_cell.length_a   1.000
_cell.length_b   1.000
_cell.length_c   1.000
_cell.angle_alpha   90.00
_cell.angle_beta   90.00
_cell.angle_gamma   90.00
#
_symmetry.space_group_name_H-M   'P 1'
#
loop_
_entity.id
_entity.type
_entity.pdbx_description
1 polymer ?
#
loop_
_entity_poly.entity_id
_entity_poly.type
_entity_poly.pdbx_seq_one_letter_code
_entity_poly.pdbx_strand_id
1 'polypeptide(L)' 'MLFFVIEDFHGSDRKEIYRRFRDKGRLKPDELVVHHSWIASDMSRCFMLVEADDATVLQ' A
#
# COMPACT_ATOMS: atom_id res chain seq x y z
N MET A 1 2.89 7.72 14.81
CA MET A 1 4.09 8.12 14.01
C MET A 1 3.75 8.13 12.53
N LEU A 2 4.31 9.06 11.75
CA LEU A 2 4.08 9.13 10.29
C LEU A 2 5.17 8.39 9.52
N PHE A 3 4.76 7.65 8.50
CA PHE A 3 5.66 6.89 7.62
C PHE A 3 5.31 7.13 6.16
N PHE A 4 6.35 7.14 5.32
CA PHE A 4 6.22 7.10 3.87
C PHE A 4 6.53 5.68 3.40
N VAL A 5 5.51 4.95 2.96
CA VAL A 5 5.62 3.55 2.56
C VAL A 5 5.63 3.46 1.05
N ILE A 6 6.55 2.65 0.51
CA ILE A 6 6.63 2.33 -0.91
C ILE A 6 6.49 0.82 -1.05
N GLU A 7 5.38 0.38 -1.62
CA GLU A 7 5.22 -1.02 -2.04
C GLU A 7 5.71 -1.17 -3.47
N ASP A 8 6.63 -2.12 -3.68
CA ASP A 8 7.16 -2.45 -5.00
C ASP A 8 6.49 -3.73 -5.53
N PHE A 9 5.87 -3.62 -6.70
CA PHE A 9 5.16 -4.71 -7.39
C PHE A 9 6.01 -5.31 -8.52
N HIS A 10 7.33 -5.10 -8.53
CA HIS A 10 8.21 -5.70 -9.52
C HIS A 10 8.08 -7.23 -9.53
N GLY A 11 8.01 -7.80 -10.73
CA GLY A 11 7.80 -9.24 -10.93
C GLY A 11 6.38 -9.76 -10.62
N SER A 12 5.47 -8.91 -10.16
CA SER A 12 4.07 -9.29 -9.90
C SER A 12 3.15 -9.07 -11.11
N ASP A 13 2.07 -9.83 -11.20
CA ASP A 13 1.00 -9.55 -12.17
C ASP A 13 0.20 -8.33 -11.71
N ARG A 14 0.47 -7.20 -12.35
CA ARG A 14 -0.16 -5.90 -12.06
C ARG A 14 -1.68 -5.93 -12.23
N LYS A 15 -2.20 -6.74 -13.18
CA LYS A 15 -3.65 -6.86 -13.39
C LYS A 15 -4.28 -7.54 -12.19
N GLU A 16 -3.63 -8.57 -11.66
CA GLU A 16 -4.12 -9.29 -10.49
C GLU A 16 -4.11 -8.43 -9.24
N ILE A 17 -3.03 -7.67 -9.02
CA ILE A 17 -2.94 -6.74 -7.89
C ILE A 17 -4.10 -5.75 -7.93
N TYR A 18 -4.37 -5.15 -9.09
CA TYR A 18 -5.44 -4.18 -9.24
C TYR A 18 -6.84 -4.79 -9.16
N ARG A 19 -7.03 -6.01 -9.67
CA ARG A 19 -8.28 -6.76 -9.51
C ARG A 19 -8.56 -7.02 -8.04
N ARG A 20 -7.58 -7.59 -7.33
CA ARG A 20 -7.64 -7.81 -5.88
C ARG A 20 -7.94 -6.52 -5.13
N PHE A 21 -7.27 -5.43 -5.47
CA PHE A 21 -7.48 -4.13 -4.83
C PHE A 21 -8.90 -3.59 -5.05
N ARG A 22 -9.44 -3.73 -6.27
CA ARG A 22 -10.82 -3.36 -6.57
C ARG A 22 -11.82 -4.14 -5.72
N ASP A 23 -11.58 -5.44 -5.56
CA ASP A 23 -12.54 -6.33 -4.90
C ASP A 23 -12.40 -6.31 -3.37
N LYS A 24 -11.19 -6.13 -2.84
CA LYS A 24 -10.88 -6.28 -1.40
C LYS A 24 -10.32 -5.02 -0.74
N GLY A 25 -10.09 -3.95 -1.50
CA GLY A 25 -9.43 -2.74 -1.01
C GLY A 25 -7.94 -2.96 -0.67
N ARG A 26 -7.45 -2.17 0.30
CA ARG A 26 -6.02 -2.07 0.65
C ARG A 26 -5.43 -3.26 1.40
N LEU A 27 -6.24 -4.18 1.93
CA LEU A 27 -5.76 -5.30 2.77
C LEU A 27 -4.71 -4.87 3.80
N LYS A 28 -4.98 -3.77 4.50
CA LYS A 28 -4.11 -3.23 5.54
C LYS A 28 -4.54 -3.74 6.93
N PRO A 29 -3.63 -3.80 7.91
CA PRO A 29 -4.01 -3.90 9.33
C PRO A 29 -4.97 -2.78 9.73
N ASP A 30 -5.83 -3.02 10.72
CA ASP A 30 -6.81 -2.03 11.17
C ASP A 30 -6.14 -0.85 11.86
N GLU A 31 -5.05 -1.11 12.57
CA GLU A 31 -4.20 -0.17 13.31
C GLU A 31 -3.47 0.82 12.40
N LEU A 32 -3.33 0.51 11.11
CA LEU A 32 -2.64 1.37 10.15
C LEU A 32 -3.59 2.39 9.55
N VAL A 33 -3.40 3.68 9.79
CA VAL A 33 -4.20 4.74 9.15
C VAL A 33 -3.52 5.13 7.84
N VAL A 34 -4.27 5.11 6.73
CA VAL A 34 -3.77 5.55 5.42
C VAL A 34 -4.37 6.92 5.12
N HIS A 35 -3.54 7.95 5.12
CA HIS A 35 -3.95 9.33 4.81
C HIS A 35 -4.05 9.54 3.31
N HIS A 36 -3.04 9.10 2.57
CA HIS A 36 -3.00 9.21 1.12
C HIS A 36 -2.33 7.99 0.50
N SER A 37 -2.73 7.65 -0.72
CA SER A 37 -2.01 6.68 -1.54
C SER A 37 -2.17 6.97 -3.02
N TRP A 38 -1.16 6.68 -3.82
CA TRP A 38 -1.23 6.76 -5.27
C TRP A 38 -0.31 5.72 -5.91
N ILE A 39 -0.56 5.42 -7.18
CA ILE A 39 0.18 4.41 -7.93
C ILE A 39 1.03 5.11 -8.99
N ALA A 40 2.26 4.62 -9.19
CA ALA A 40 3.09 5.03 -10.30
C ALA A 40 2.36 4.82 -11.65
N SER A 41 2.64 5.65 -12.65
CA SER A 41 1.97 5.57 -13.97
C SER A 41 2.22 4.24 -14.68
N ASP A 42 3.37 3.61 -14.44
CA ASP A 42 3.71 2.29 -14.96
C ASP A 42 3.10 1.14 -14.13
N MET A 43 2.36 1.47 -13.07
CA MET A 43 1.74 0.55 -12.13
C MET A 43 2.73 -0.35 -11.39
N SER A 44 4.02 0.02 -11.35
CA SER A 44 5.06 -0.78 -10.69
C SER A 44 5.15 -0.59 -9.19
N ARG A 45 4.65 0.55 -8.67
CA ARG A 45 4.76 0.90 -7.24
C ARG A 45 3.51 1.58 -6.71
N CYS A 46 3.22 1.35 -5.43
CA CYS A 46 2.27 2.13 -4.64
C CYS A 46 3.03 2.98 -3.62
N PHE A 47 2.66 4.25 -3.52
CA PHE A 47 3.18 5.17 -2.53
C PHE A 47 2.09 5.51 -1.54
N MET A 48 2.41 5.52 -0.25
CA MET A 48 1.44 5.77 0.80
C MET A 48 2.02 6.67 1.89
N LEU A 49 1.21 7.64 2.35
CA LEU A 49 1.44 8.33 3.60
C LEU A 49 0.56 7.67 4.66
N VAL A 50 1.20 7.04 5.63
CA VAL A 50 0.52 6.24 6.66
C VAL A 50 0.90 6.70 8.06
N GLU A 51 0.02 6.42 9.01
CA GLU A 51 0.22 6.68 10.42
C GLU A 51 0.01 5.38 11.22
N ALA A 52 0.93 5.09 12.13
CA ALA A 52 0.87 3.97 13.05
C ALA A 52 1.53 4.33 14.39
N ASP A 53 1.00 3.79 15.48
CA ASP A 53 1.58 3.96 16.82
C ASP A 53 2.74 2.99 17.07
N ASP A 54 2.79 1.88 16.34
CA ASP A 54 3.85 0.88 16.38
C ASP A 54 4.43 0.66 14.97
N ALA A 55 5.73 0.87 14.82
CA ALA A 55 6.43 0.69 13.55
C ALA A 55 6.50 -0.78 13.10
N THR A 56 6.34 -1.74 14.02
CA THR A 56 6.38 -3.19 13.70
C THR A 56 5.22 -3.62 12.81
N VAL A 57 4.12 -2.87 12.78
CA VAL A 57 2.96 -3.10 11.89
C VAL A 57 3.32 -2.97 10.40
N LEU A 58 4.47 -2.34 10.09
CA LEU A 58 4.96 -2.14 8.72
C LEU A 58 6.02 -3.15 8.26
N GLN A 59 6.41 -4.11 9.11
CA GLN A 59 7.52 -5.06 8.86
C GLN A 59 7.08 -6.44 8.38
#